data_AF-A0A183G8P6-F1
#
_entry.id   AF-A0A183G8P6-F1
#
_cell.length_a   1.000
_cell.length_b   1.000
_cell.length_c   1.000
_cell.angle_alpha   90.00
_cell.angle_beta   90.00
_cell.angle_gamma   90.00
#
_symmetry.space_group_name_H-M   'P 1'
#
loop_
_entity.id
_entity.type
_entity.pdbx_description
1 polymer ?
#
loop_
_entity_poly.entity_id
_entity_poly.type
_entity_poly.pdbx_seq_one_letter_code
_entity_poly.pdbx_strand_id
1 'polypeptide(L)' 'MTTQTVLSFFEHVFVPQMPDNCTIILDSWAGFSNHVAIHATIPRWKTLSIRTIPSGATGQIQPADVGFFSYMKSLMK' A
#
# COMPACT_ATOMS: atom_id res chain seq x y z
N MET A 1 1.61 11.08 5.81
CA MET A 1 0.68 10.08 6.36
C MET A 1 1.29 9.48 7.61
N THR A 2 0.57 9.47 8.74
CA THR A 2 1.07 8.91 10.01
C THR A 2 0.84 7.42 10.08
N THR A 3 1.57 6.71 10.95
CA THR A 3 1.37 5.29 11.20
C THR A 3 -0.07 4.98 11.63
N GLN A 4 -0.68 5.80 12.48
CA GLN A 4 -2.05 5.59 12.93
C GLN A 4 -3.07 5.65 11.77
N THR A 5 -2.89 6.61 10.85
CA THR A 5 -3.75 6.69 9.66
C THR A 5 -3.60 5.45 8.77
N VAL A 6 -2.38 4.93 8.63
CA VAL A 6 -2.12 3.69 7.87
C VAL A 6 -2.84 2.51 8.51
N LEU A 7 -2.70 2.30 9.83
CA LEU A 7 -3.34 1.17 10.50
C LEU A 7 -4.87 1.23 10.39
N SER A 8 -5.45 2.42 10.58
CA SER A 8 -6.89 2.64 10.41
C SER A 8 -7.36 2.32 8.98
N PHE A 9 -6.57 2.70 7.96
CA PHE A 9 -6.85 2.31 6.57
C PHE A 9 -6.81 0.79 6.38
N PHE A 10 -5.80 0.12 6.94
CA PHE A 10 -5.69 -1.32 6.81
C PHE A 10 -6.88 -2.04 7.45
N GLU A 11 -7.23 -1.67 8.68
CA GLU A 11 -8.33 -2.28 9.44
C GLU A 11 -9.69 -2.06 8.81
N HIS A 12 -10.00 -0.82 8.41
CA HIS A 12 -11.38 -0.45 8.04
C HIS A 12 -11.64 -0.42 6.54
N VAL A 13 -10.60 -0.34 5.70
CA VAL A 13 -10.76 -0.19 4.24
C VAL A 13 -10.16 -1.38 3.51
N PHE A 14 -8.91 -1.73 3.80
CA PHE A 14 -8.21 -2.78 3.06
C PHE A 14 -8.66 -4.19 3.45
N VAL A 15 -8.62 -4.55 4.74
CA VAL A 15 -8.92 -5.91 5.23
C VAL A 15 -10.32 -6.42 4.82
N PRO A 16 -11.39 -5.60 4.83
CA PRO A 16 -12.71 -6.02 4.35
C PRO A 16 -12.73 -6.45 2.88
N GLN A 17 -11.86 -5.87 2.04
CA GLN A 17 -11.78 -6.16 0.60
C GLN A 17 -10.64 -7.10 0.22
N MET A 18 -9.72 -7.38 1.14
CA MET A 18 -8.53 -8.19 0.90
C MET A 18 -8.91 -9.64 0.55
N PRO A 19 -8.35 -10.24 -0.51
CA PRO A 19 -8.51 -11.68 -0.79
C PRO A 19 -7.77 -12.53 0.27
N ASP A 20 -8.03 -13.84 0.31
CA ASP A 20 -7.40 -14.74 1.30
C ASP A 20 -5.86 -14.76 1.21
N ASN A 21 -5.32 -14.60 -0.01
CA ASN A 21 -3.89 -14.49 -0.25
C ASN A 21 -3.64 -13.20 -1.06
N CYS A 22 -2.91 -12.25 -0.49
CA CYS A 22 -2.67 -10.95 -1.10
C CYS A 22 -1.20 -10.57 -1.04
N THR A 23 -0.66 -10.03 -2.14
CA THR A 23 0.60 -9.28 -2.13
C THR A 23 0.29 -7.82 -2.38
N ILE A 24 0.72 -6.95 -1.47
CA ILE A 24 0.60 -5.50 -1.60
C ILE A 24 1.97 -4.87 -1.83
N ILE A 25 2.00 -3.88 -2.72
CA ILE A 25 3.18 -3.07 -3.00
C ILE A 25 2.93 -1.66 -2.42
N LEU A 26 3.74 -1.26 -1.46
CA LEU A 26 3.63 0.01 -0.74
C LEU A 26 4.76 0.97 -1.15
N ASP A 27 4.47 2.27 -1.04
CA ASP A 27 5.48 3.32 -1.15
C ASP A 27 6.40 3.32 0.09
N SER A 28 7.59 3.92 0.01
CA SER A 28 8.56 4.01 1.10
C SER A 28 8.22 5.08 2.15
N TRP A 29 6.95 5.47 2.29
CA TRP A 29 6.56 6.49 3.26
C TRP A 29 6.74 5.96 4.68
N ALA A 30 7.19 6.83 5.59
CA ALA A 30 7.45 6.45 6.98
C ALA A 30 6.25 5.77 7.67
N GLY A 31 5.02 6.19 7.36
CA GLY A 31 3.80 5.55 7.89
C GLY A 31 3.62 4.08 7.50
N PHE A 32 4.20 3.63 6.38
CA PHE A 32 4.16 2.24 5.93
C PHE A 32 5.32 1.38 6.46
N SER A 33 6.33 1.98 7.09
CA SER A 33 7.55 1.28 7.49
C SER A 33 7.34 0.21 8.57
N ASN A 34 6.29 0.32 9.38
CA ASN A 34 6.01 -0.64 10.45
C ASN A 34 5.17 -1.82 9.95
N HIS A 35 5.81 -2.74 9.25
CA HIS A 35 5.13 -3.94 8.71
C HIS A 35 4.54 -4.83 9.82
N VAL A 36 5.16 -4.87 11.02
CA VAL A 36 4.66 -5.67 12.14
C VAL A 36 3.28 -5.18 12.58
N ALA A 37 3.12 -3.86 12.72
CA ALA A 37 1.83 -3.28 13.09
C ALA A 37 0.79 -3.49 11.99
N ILE A 38 1.17 -3.37 10.71
CA ILE A 38 0.26 -3.67 9.58
C ILE A 38 -0.19 -5.13 9.62
N HIS A 39 0.74 -6.07 9.83
CA HIS A 39 0.41 -7.50 9.93
C HIS A 39 -0.53 -7.82 11.08
N ALA A 40 -0.44 -7.08 12.19
CA ALA A 40 -1.34 -7.26 13.33
C ALA A 40 -2.81 -6.93 13.00
N THR A 41 -3.05 -6.14 11.94
CA THR A 41 -4.41 -5.83 11.47
C THR A 41 -5.02 -6.97 10.63
N ILE A 42 -4.21 -7.95 10.20
CA ILE A 42 -4.65 -8.99 9.27
C ILE A 42 -5.26 -10.17 10.05
N PRO A 43 -6.49 -10.60 9.70
CA PRO A 43 -7.10 -11.77 10.32
C PRO A 43 -6.28 -13.04 10.12
N ARG A 44 -6.28 -13.94 11.11
CA ARG A 44 -5.45 -15.16 11.11
C ARG A 44 -5.69 -16.11 9.92
N TRP A 45 -6.86 -16.04 9.28
CA TRP A 45 -7.19 -16.89 8.12
C TRP A 45 -6.78 -16.27 6.78
N LYS A 46 -6.25 -15.03 6.76
CA LYS A 46 -5.73 -14.39 5.55
C LYS A 46 -4.22 -14.28 5.59
N THR A 47 -3.60 -14.29 4.41
CA THR A 47 -2.15 -14.16 4.22
C THR A 47 -1.85 -12.90 3.43
N LEU A 48 -1.02 -12.02 4.02
CA LEU A 48 -0.52 -10.81 3.38
C LEU A 48 0.99 -10.93 3.14
N SER A 49 1.46 -10.54 1.95
CA SER A 49 2.87 -10.28 1.67
C SER A 49 3.04 -8.80 1.35
N ILE A 50 3.98 -8.14 2.02
CA ILE A 50 4.25 -6.71 1.82
C ILE A 50 5.57 -6.55 1.07
N ARG A 51 5.55 -5.79 -0.02
CA ARG A 51 6.73 -5.32 -0.75
C ARG A 51 6.78 -3.81 -0.72
N THR A 52 7.94 -3.25 -0.42
CA THR A 52 8.13 -1.79 -0.35
C THR A 52 8.96 -1.35 -1.55
N ILE A 53 8.47 -0.34 -2.26
CA ILE A 53 9.21 0.30 -3.34
C ILE A 53 10.39 1.09 -2.73
N PRO A 54 11.60 1.00 -3.31
CA PRO A 54 12.72 1.81 -2.84
C PRO A 54 12.42 3.32 -2.92
N SER A 55 12.90 4.08 -1.95
CA SER A 55 12.75 5.53 -1.95
C SER A 55 13.34 6.15 -3.23
N GLY A 56 12.61 7.08 -3.82
CA GLY A 56 12.98 7.72 -5.09
C GLY A 56 12.65 6.90 -6.35
N ALA A 57 12.20 5.65 -6.21
CA ALA A 57 11.82 4.81 -7.35
C ALA A 57 10.31 4.82 -7.64
N THR A 58 9.48 5.50 -6.84
CA THR A 58 8.01 5.50 -6.94
C THR A 58 7.52 5.83 -8.34
N GLY A 59 7.94 6.96 -8.92
CA GLY A 59 7.53 7.34 -10.28
C GLY A 59 8.17 6.55 -11.42
N GLN A 60 9.04 5.60 -11.11
CA GLN A 60 9.71 4.74 -12.10
C GLN A 60 9.12 3.34 -12.14
N ILE A 61 8.74 2.79 -10.97
CA ILE A 61 8.34 1.37 -10.87
C ILE A 61 6.98 1.16 -10.20
N GLN A 62 6.37 2.16 -9.56
CA GLN A 62 5.06 1.98 -8.94
C GLN A 62 3.98 1.90 -10.03
N PRO A 63 3.24 0.78 -10.15
CA PRO A 63 2.22 0.66 -11.20
C PRO A 63 1.14 1.74 -11.13
N ALA A 64 0.79 2.19 -9.92
CA ALA A 64 -0.16 3.27 -9.70
C ALA A 64 0.34 4.60 -10.27
N ASP A 65 1.62 4.96 -10.09
CA ASP A 65 2.16 6.23 -10.58
C ASP A 65 2.50 6.18 -12.06
N VAL A 66 3.16 5.11 -12.51
CA VAL A 66 3.60 4.93 -13.92
C VAL A 66 2.41 4.74 -14.86
N GLY A 67 1.42 3.95 -14.45
CA GLY A 67 0.24 3.66 -15.26
C GLY A 67 -0.87 4.70 -15.04
N PHE A 68 -1.54 4.59 -13.89
CA PHE A 68 -2.78 5.31 -13.64
C PHE A 68 -2.57 6.83 -13.48
N PHE A 69 -1.71 7.26 -12.56
CA PHE A 69 -1.55 8.69 -12.29
C PHE A 69 -0.85 9.42 -13.42
N SER A 70 0.15 8.82 -14.07
CA SER A 70 0.79 9.40 -15.27
C SER A 70 -0.24 9.67 -16.37
N TYR A 71 -1.10 8.69 -16.66
CA TYR A 71 -2.18 8.84 -17.63
C TYR A 71 -3.16 9.95 -17.24
N MET A 72 -3.66 9.94 -16.00
CA MET A 72 -4.59 10.96 -15.49
C MET A 72 -3.98 12.37 -15.56
N LYS A 73 -2.71 12.54 -15.16
CA LYS A 73 -1.97 13.81 -15.26
C LYS A 73 -1.87 14.30 -16.70
N SER A 74 -1.78 13.40 -17.68
CA SER A 74 -1.77 13.77 -19.11
C SER A 74 -3.12 14.28 -19.59
N LEU A 75 -4.23 13.79 -19.04
CA LEU A 75 -5.59 14.21 -19.42
C LEU A 75 -6.02 15.54 -18.78
N MET A 76 -5.42 15.90 -17.65
CA MET A 76 -5.73 17.13 -16.90
C MET A 76 -4.92 18.35 -17.36
N LYS A 77 -4.12 18.22 -18.42
CA LYS A 77 -3.44 19.33 -19.08
C LYS A 77 -4.33 19.95 -20.14
#